data_AF-A0A1F5AP32-F1
#
_entry.id   AF-A0A1F5AP32-F1
#
_cell.length_a   1.000
_cell.length_b   1.000
_cell.length_c   1.000
_cell.angle_alpha   90.00
_cell.angle_beta   90.00
_cell.angle_gamma   90.00
#
_symmetry.space_group_name_H-M   'P 1'
#
loop_
_entity.id
_entity.type
_entity.pdbx_description
1 polymer ?
#
loop_
_entity_poly.entity_id
_entity_poly.type
_entity_poly.pdbx_seq_one_letter_code
_entity_poly.pdbx_strand_id
1 'polypeptide(L)'
;MRFLESGDFGLLENDLEHVILRAYPELESWKKFFGERGAILSQVSGSGSAVYGLFADEESAMEAQRRLPGTPAARLAAILPREGYWAQLGAGA
;
A
#
# COMPACT_ATOMS: atom_id res chain seq x y z
N MET A 1 19.59 5.79 7.32
CA MET A 1 18.39 4.91 7.38
C MET A 1 18.54 3.93 6.23
N ARG A 2 18.71 2.64 6.51
CA ARG A 2 19.15 1.65 5.50
C ARG A 2 18.28 1.59 4.25
N PHE A 3 16.97 1.85 4.37
CA PHE A 3 16.08 1.97 3.22
C PHE A 3 16.49 3.09 2.26
N LEU A 4 16.79 4.30 2.77
CA LEU A 4 17.14 5.45 1.94
C LEU A 4 18.46 5.26 1.16
N GLU A 5 19.30 4.34 1.61
CA GLU A 5 20.58 4.00 0.97
C GLU A 5 20.42 2.86 -0.06
N SER A 6 19.49 1.93 0.15
CA SER A 6 19.35 0.71 -0.64
C SER A 6 18.15 0.69 -1.59
N GLY A 7 17.09 1.44 -1.27
CA GLY A 7 15.79 1.31 -1.92
C GLY A 7 15.09 -0.03 -1.65
N ASP A 8 15.58 -0.83 -0.69
CA ASP A 8 15.02 -2.15 -0.37
C ASP A 8 13.73 -2.01 0.44
N PHE A 9 12.59 -2.14 -0.24
CA PHE A 9 11.26 -2.08 0.36
C PHE A 9 11.03 -3.15 1.44
N GLY A 10 11.80 -4.24 1.47
CA GLY A 10 11.74 -5.24 2.54
C GLY A 10 12.19 -4.72 3.90
N LEU A 11 12.85 -3.57 3.95
CA LEU A 11 13.24 -2.88 5.18
C LEU A 11 12.15 -1.98 5.77
N LEU A 12 11.03 -1.79 5.06
CA LEU A 12 9.90 -1.00 5.56
C LEU A 12 8.95 -1.90 6.35
N GLU A 13 8.66 -1.50 7.58
CA GLU A 13 7.75 -2.20 8.47
C GLU A 13 6.76 -1.25 9.13
N ASN A 14 5.63 -1.81 9.57
CA ASN A 14 4.66 -1.11 10.41
C ASN A 14 4.60 -1.80 11.77
N ASP A 15 5.17 -1.18 12.80
CA ASP A 15 5.26 -1.72 14.16
C ASP A 15 3.89 -2.09 14.76
N LEU A 16 2.82 -1.40 14.35
CA LEU A 16 1.46 -1.67 14.84
C LEU A 16 0.86 -2.94 14.23
N GLU A 17 1.43 -3.40 13.12
CA GLU A 17 0.82 -4.41 12.27
C GLU A 17 0.68 -5.76 12.98
N HIS A 18 1.66 -6.17 13.78
CA HIS A 18 1.55 -7.41 14.55
C HIS A 18 0.37 -7.39 15.53
N VAL A 19 0.09 -6.26 16.18
CA VAL A 19 -1.04 -6.12 17.10
C VAL A 19 -2.36 -6.12 16.32
N ILE A 20 -2.40 -5.40 15.20
CA ILE A 20 -3.58 -5.30 14.33
C ILE A 20 -3.94 -6.66 13.74
N LEU A 21 -2.99 -7.40 13.19
CA LEU A 21 -3.23 -8.72 12.58
C LEU A 21 -3.64 -9.77 13.61
N ARG A 22 -3.22 -9.63 14.88
CA ARG A 22 -3.71 -10.48 15.96
C ARG A 22 -5.18 -10.19 16.30
N ALA A 23 -5.56 -8.90 16.30
CA ALA A 23 -6.94 -8.49 16.60
C ALA A 23 -7.89 -8.73 15.42
N TYR A 24 -7.40 -8.58 14.19
CA TYR A 24 -8.14 -8.64 12.93
C TYR A 24 -7.39 -9.50 11.89
N PRO A 25 -7.36 -10.84 12.08
CA PRO A 25 -6.63 -11.75 11.20
C PRO A 25 -7.12 -11.75 9.75
N GLU A 26 -8.36 -11.32 9.50
CA GLU A 26 -8.90 -11.14 8.16
C GLU A 26 -8.10 -10.15 7.30
N LEU A 27 -7.39 -9.18 7.92
CA LEU A 27 -6.56 -8.23 7.20
C LEU A 27 -5.32 -8.89 6.58
N GLU A 28 -4.87 -10.02 7.12
CA GLU A 28 -3.76 -10.79 6.56
C GLU A 28 -4.12 -11.35 5.18
N SER A 29 -5.39 -11.67 4.94
CA SER A 29 -5.86 -12.15 3.63
C SER A 29 -5.69 -11.10 2.53
N TRP A 30 -5.89 -9.82 2.86
CA TRP A 30 -5.67 -8.72 1.92
C TRP A 30 -4.18 -8.50 1.64
N LYS A 31 -3.33 -8.64 2.65
CA LYS A 31 -1.87 -8.58 2.43
C LYS A 31 -1.39 -9.68 1.49
N LYS A 32 -1.82 -10.92 1.74
CA LYS A 32 -1.52 -12.07 0.87
C LYS A 32 -2.07 -11.86 -0.54
N PHE A 33 -3.31 -11.38 -0.65
CA PHE A 33 -3.93 -11.07 -1.94
C PHE A 33 -3.06 -10.12 -2.79
N PHE A 34 -2.57 -9.02 -2.21
CA PHE A 34 -1.71 -8.08 -2.94
C PHE A 34 -0.33 -8.68 -3.25
N GLY A 35 0.29 -9.39 -2.29
CA GLY A 35 1.58 -10.06 -2.49
C GLY A 35 1.55 -11.10 -3.62
N GLU A 36 0.52 -11.94 -3.66
CA GLU A 36 0.30 -12.93 -4.73
C GLU A 36 0.07 -12.30 -6.11
N ARG A 37 -0.27 -11.00 -6.16
CA ARG A 37 -0.49 -10.23 -7.38
C ARG A 37 0.69 -9.35 -7.76
N GLY A 38 1.84 -9.54 -7.12
CA GLY A 38 3.09 -8.87 -7.49
C GLY A 38 3.27 -7.49 -6.84
N ALA A 39 2.60 -7.22 -5.71
CA ALA A 39 2.93 -6.04 -4.92
C ALA A 39 4.38 -6.13 -4.40
N ILE A 40 5.14 -5.05 -4.55
CA ILE A 40 6.49 -4.88 -4.00
C ILE A 40 6.45 -4.89 -2.47
N LEU A 41 5.40 -4.28 -1.91
CA LEU A 41 5.13 -4.19 -0.49
C LEU A 41 3.63 -4.32 -0.28
N SER A 42 3.20 -5.02 0.76
CA SER A 42 1.81 -4.96 1.22
C SER A 42 1.74 -4.93 2.73
N GLN A 43 1.02 -3.93 3.26
CA GLN A 43 0.94 -3.63 4.68
C GLN A 43 -0.39 -2.99 5.06
N VAL A 44 -0.68 -3.00 6.36
CA VAL A 44 -1.68 -2.12 6.96
C VAL A 44 -1.16 -0.68 6.95
N SER A 45 -2.01 0.28 6.58
CA SER A 45 -1.71 1.72 6.61
C SER A 45 -1.89 2.27 8.02
N GLY A 46 -0.82 2.79 8.63
CA GLY A 46 -0.86 3.38 9.98
C GLY A 46 -1.42 2.39 11.02
N SER A 47 -2.38 2.83 11.82
CA SER A 47 -3.08 1.98 12.80
C SER A 47 -4.20 1.10 12.18
N GLY A 48 -4.33 1.08 10.85
CA GLY A 48 -5.40 0.37 10.14
C GLY A 48 -6.73 1.12 10.10
N SER A 49 -7.77 0.53 9.53
CA SER A 49 -7.86 -0.86 8.99
C SER A 49 -7.51 -0.99 7.50
N ALA A 50 -7.20 0.11 6.81
CA ALA A 50 -6.86 0.06 5.40
C ALA A 50 -5.60 -0.78 5.16
N VAL A 51 -5.66 -1.70 4.20
CA VAL A 51 -4.50 -2.46 3.70
C VAL A 51 -4.18 -1.95 2.30
N TYR A 52 -2.90 -1.72 2.03
CA TYR A 52 -2.44 -1.30 0.73
C TYR A 52 -1.44 -2.31 0.14
N GLY A 53 -1.38 -2.32 -1.20
CA GLY A 53 -0.32 -2.96 -1.98
C GLY A 53 0.37 -1.89 -2.81
N LEU A 54 1.70 -1.84 -2.76
CA LEU A 54 2.52 -0.99 -3.59
C LEU A 54 2.97 -1.77 -4.82
N PHE A 55 2.79 -1.22 -6.01
CA PHE A 55 3.16 -1.85 -7.27
C PHE A 55 4.19 -1.00 -8.01
N ALA A 56 4.98 -1.63 -8.90
CA ALA A 56 6.00 -0.94 -9.68
C ALA A 56 5.41 0.07 -10.68
N ASP A 57 4.21 -0.22 -11.17
CA ASP A 57 3.53 0.55 -12.21
C ASP A 57 2.00 0.51 -12.04
N GLU A 58 1.34 1.42 -12.73
CA GLU A 58 -0.11 1.59 -12.71
C GLU A 58 -0.84 0.38 -13.29
N GLU A 59 -0.32 -0.23 -14.36
CA GLU A 59 -0.95 -1.36 -15.03
C GLU A 59 -1.08 -2.58 -14.10
N SER A 60 -0.01 -2.88 -13.36
CA SER A 60 0.03 -3.95 -12.36
C SER A 60 -0.95 -3.69 -11.22
N ALA A 61 -1.04 -2.44 -10.74
CA ALA A 61 -2.01 -2.05 -9.71
C ALA A 61 -3.45 -2.19 -10.21
N MET A 62 -3.72 -1.77 -11.45
CA MET A 62 -5.03 -1.91 -12.08
C MET A 62 -5.42 -3.37 -12.27
N GLU A 63 -4.49 -4.24 -12.67
CA GLU A 63 -4.75 -5.68 -12.79
C GLU A 63 -5.09 -6.31 -11.43
N ALA A 64 -4.36 -5.93 -10.38
CA ALA A 64 -4.70 -6.36 -9.02
C ALA A 64 -6.10 -5.89 -8.60
N GLN A 65 -6.46 -4.65 -8.92
CA GLN A 65 -7.79 -4.10 -8.66
C GLN A 65 -8.89 -4.86 -9.41
N ARG A 66 -8.70 -5.17 -10.70
CA ARG A 66 -9.65 -5.95 -11.50
C ARG A 66 -9.94 -7.33 -10.92
N ARG A 67 -8.98 -7.90 -10.18
CA ARG A 67 -9.09 -9.23 -9.55
C ARG A 67 -9.60 -9.19 -8.11
N LEU A 68 -10.02 -8.03 -7.60
CA LEU A 68 -10.56 -7.92 -6.24
C LEU A 68 -11.82 -8.80 -6.09
N PRO A 69 -11.89 -9.64 -5.05
CA PRO A 69 -13.07 -10.45 -4.80
C PRO A 69 -14.19 -9.60 -4.21
N GLY A 70 -15.41 -9.76 -4.75
CA GLY A 70 -16.59 -9.02 -4.29
C GLY A 70 -16.51 -7.53 -4.63
N THR A 71 -17.07 -6.68 -3.76
CA THR A 71 -17.09 -5.22 -3.93
C THR A 71 -16.43 -4.51 -2.75
N PRO A 72 -15.12 -4.70 -2.53
CA PRO A 72 -14.40 -3.96 -1.50
C PRO A 72 -14.32 -2.49 -1.86
N ALA A 73 -14.29 -1.61 -0.85
CA ALA A 73 -14.12 -0.17 -1.03
C ALA A 73 -12.66 0.19 -1.39
N ALA A 74 -12.13 -0.38 -2.47
CA ALA A 74 -10.77 -0.14 -2.93
C ALA A 74 -10.67 1.16 -3.74
N ARG A 75 -9.49 1.78 -3.71
CA ARG A 75 -9.13 2.95 -4.51
C ARG A 75 -7.73 2.74 -5.08
N LEU A 76 -7.52 3.17 -6.32
CA LEU A 76 -6.19 3.34 -6.87
C LEU A 76 -5.69 4.75 -6.53
N ALA A 77 -4.41 4.85 -6.20
CA ALA A 77 -3.73 6.10 -5.92
C ALA A 77 -2.32 6.02 -6.48
N ALA A 78 -1.79 7.16 -6.94
CA ALA A 78 -0.42 7.30 -7.40
C ALA A 78 0.38 8.13 -6.39
N ILE A 79 1.66 7.79 -6.20
CA ILE A 79 2.58 8.60 -5.42
C ILE A 79 2.98 9.80 -6.28
N LEU A 80 2.75 11.01 -5.76
CA LEU A 80 3.15 12.23 -6.43
C LEU A 80 4.53 12.67 -5.92
N PRO A 81 5.49 12.99 -6.81
CA PRO A 81 6.66 13.75 -6.45
C PRO A 81 6.25 15.08 -5.80
N ARG A 82 7.09 15.60 -4.90
CA ARG A 82 6.80 16.83 -4.16
C ARG A 82 6.43 18.00 -5.07
N GLU A 83 7.12 18.16 -6.18
CA GLU A 83 6.82 19.20 -7.18
C GLU A 83 5.43 19.01 -7.80
N GLY A 84 5.06 17.78 -8.15
CA GLY A 84 3.74 17.43 -8.67
C GLY A 84 2.63 17.65 -7.64
N TYR A 85 2.89 17.35 -6.37
CA TYR A 85 1.97 17.63 -5.28
C TYR A 85 1.61 19.13 -5.20
N TRP A 86 2.61 20.02 -5.19
CA TRP A 86 2.38 21.47 -5.14
C TRP A 86 1.64 21.99 -6.37
N ALA A 87 1.94 21.46 -7.55
CA ALA A 87 1.31 21.86 -8.80
C ALA A 87 -0.17 21.43 -8.87
N GLN A 88 -0.51 20.25 -8.35
CA GLN A 88 -1.85 19.66 -8.51
C GLN A 88 -2.82 20.04 -7.39
N LEU A 89 -2.35 20.10 -6.15
CA LEU A 89 -3.24 20.27 -5.00
C LEU A 89 -3.31 21.70 -4.49
N GLY A 90 -2.44 22.58 -5.02
CA GLY A 90 -2.13 23.85 -4.38
C GLY A 90 -1.50 23.59 -3.01
N ALA A 91 -0.63 24.47 -2.55
CA ALA A 91 -0.36 24.51 -1.13
C ALA A 91 -1.70 24.58 -0.38
N GLY A 92 -1.84 23.90 0.76
CA GLY A 92 -2.86 24.27 1.73
C GLY A 92 -2.63 25.71 2.19
N ALA A 93 -3.06 26.66 1.37
CA ALA A 93 -3.17 28.08 1.64
C ALA A 93 -4.60 28.37 2.09
#